data_AF-A0A9P5VFK4-F1
#
_entry.id   AF-A0A9P5VFK4-F1
#
_cell.length_a   1.000
_cell.length_b   1.000
_cell.length_c   1.000
_cell.angle_alpha   90.00
_cell.angle_beta   90.00
_cell.angle_gamma   90.00
#
_symmetry.space_group_name_H-M   'P 1'
#
loop_
_entity.id
_entity.type
_entity.pdbx_description
1 polymer ?
#
loop_
_entity_poly.entity_id
_entity_poly.type
_entity_poly.pdbx_seq_one_letter_code
_entity_poly.pdbx_strand_id
1 'polypeptide(L)'
;MMQYDIVSGRTSSISMADGPIDQTAASVIWSTYLKQLVMFGGLLGNDTFNSLHTYDSASGWAAITPINAGPSPRAYHCAMVANNGKKMVVFGGQTLPSNTILGDIYVLDLETWVWSAGTPLNSGLNRSATACGASGDYFVSWGGDRDAVASNITLLFDIKTMSWTDSFVPPPSPPGEKKPKVGMIVGIAAGVVVFLAIVGFILYRRSKRPQDDKNKNGKDGGEAGGVTV
;
A
#
# COMPACT_ATOMS: atom_id res chain seq x y z
N MET A 1 -12.97 -19.50 -3.48
CA MET A 1 -12.06 -18.90 -2.48
C MET A 1 -11.34 -20.01 -1.74
N MET A 2 -10.11 -19.78 -1.26
CA MET A 2 -9.37 -20.75 -0.46
C MET A 2 -9.38 -20.33 1.01
N GLN A 3 -9.55 -21.27 1.93
CA GLN A 3 -9.44 -21.06 3.37
C GLN A 3 -8.28 -21.89 3.90
N TYR A 4 -7.49 -21.28 4.78
CA TYR A 4 -6.41 -21.94 5.51
C TYR A 4 -6.68 -21.83 7.01
N ASP A 5 -6.78 -22.96 7.69
CA ASP A 5 -6.90 -23.03 9.13
C ASP A 5 -5.49 -23.05 9.76
N ILE A 6 -5.16 -22.00 10.50
CA ILE A 6 -3.85 -21.83 11.14
C ILE A 6 -3.60 -22.80 12.30
N VAL A 7 -4.66 -23.34 12.92
CA VAL A 7 -4.56 -24.25 14.07
C VAL A 7 -4.36 -25.68 13.57
N SER A 8 -5.17 -26.12 12.61
CA SER A 8 -5.08 -27.48 12.06
C SER A 8 -4.08 -27.62 10.91
N GLY A 9 -3.63 -26.51 10.32
CA GLY A 9 -2.74 -26.48 9.16
C GLY A 9 -3.39 -26.95 7.86
N ARG A 10 -4.73 -27.07 7.82
CA ARG A 10 -5.48 -27.59 6.69
C ARG A 10 -5.97 -26.49 5.77
N THR A 11 -5.99 -26.80 4.48
CA THR A 11 -6.57 -25.95 3.44
C THR A 11 -7.87 -26.56 2.94
N SER A 12 -8.88 -25.72 2.73
CA SER A 12 -10.15 -26.09 2.09
C SER A 12 -10.53 -25.08 1.02
N SER A 13 -11.33 -25.51 0.05
CA SER A 13 -11.97 -24.61 -0.90
C SER A 13 -13.36 -24.21 -0.38
N ILE A 14 -13.66 -22.93 -0.55
CA ILE A 14 -14.99 -22.34 -0.32
C ILE A 14 -15.60 -22.04 -1.67
N SER A 15 -16.86 -22.45 -1.83
CA SER A 15 -17.68 -22.16 -3.00
C SER A 15 -17.80 -20.66 -3.25
N MET A 16 -17.69 -20.25 -4.51
CA MET A 16 -17.96 -18.89 -4.96
C MET A 16 -19.35 -18.76 -5.61
N ALA A 17 -20.22 -19.75 -5.42
CA ALA A 17 -21.60 -19.69 -5.91
C ALA A 17 -22.28 -18.40 -5.39
N ASP A 18 -23.00 -17.73 -6.29
CA ASP A 18 -23.67 -16.43 -6.06
C ASP A 18 -22.74 -15.31 -5.58
N GLY A 19 -21.42 -15.53 -5.70
CA GLY A 19 -20.38 -14.60 -5.36
C GLY A 19 -20.01 -13.67 -6.50
N PRO A 20 -19.02 -12.80 -6.24
CA PRO A 20 -18.46 -11.94 -7.27
C PRO A 20 -17.90 -12.78 -8.42
N ILE A 21 -18.00 -12.24 -9.64
CA ILE A 21 -17.36 -12.81 -10.83
C ILE A 21 -15.86 -12.99 -10.62
N ASP A 22 -15.25 -13.86 -11.42
CA ASP A 22 -13.79 -14.04 -11.42
C ASP A 22 -13.11 -12.71 -11.77
N GLN A 23 -12.50 -12.09 -10.77
CA GLN A 23 -11.88 -10.77 -10.87
C GLN A 23 -10.62 -10.68 -10.02
N THR A 24 -9.77 -9.72 -10.36
CA THR A 24 -8.51 -9.45 -9.64
C THR A 24 -8.51 -8.03 -9.09
N ALA A 25 -7.55 -7.72 -8.21
CA ALA A 25 -7.31 -6.36 -7.71
C ALA A 25 -8.52 -5.65 -7.05
N ALA A 26 -9.50 -6.43 -6.59
CA ALA A 26 -10.54 -5.97 -5.68
C ALA A 26 -9.99 -5.83 -4.25
N SER A 27 -10.67 -5.05 -3.41
CA SER A 27 -10.41 -5.06 -1.98
C SER A 27 -11.33 -6.05 -1.26
N VAL A 28 -10.81 -6.70 -0.22
CA VAL A 28 -11.59 -7.54 0.69
C VAL A 28 -11.19 -7.16 2.11
N ILE A 29 -12.18 -6.79 2.93
CA ILE A 29 -11.98 -6.43 4.34
C ILE A 29 -12.83 -7.34 5.23
N TRP A 30 -12.38 -7.58 6.46
CA TRP A 30 -13.19 -8.24 7.48
C TRP A 30 -13.89 -7.20 8.35
N SER A 31 -15.23 -7.25 8.41
CA SER A 31 -16.00 -6.46 9.37
C SER A 31 -16.22 -7.25 10.64
N THR A 32 -15.68 -6.76 11.77
CA THR A 32 -15.96 -7.34 13.09
C THR A 32 -17.39 -7.10 13.57
N TYR A 33 -18.05 -6.07 13.04
CA TYR A 33 -19.45 -5.76 13.34
C TYR A 33 -20.39 -6.77 12.67
N LEU A 34 -20.22 -6.98 11.36
CA LEU A 34 -21.04 -7.93 10.60
C LEU A 34 -20.62 -9.38 10.83
N LYS A 35 -19.36 -9.62 11.23
CA LYS A 35 -18.69 -10.94 11.22
C LYS A 35 -18.65 -11.56 9.82
N GLN A 36 -18.40 -10.71 8.83
CA GLN A 36 -18.42 -11.06 7.41
C GLN A 36 -17.24 -10.42 6.69
N LEU A 37 -16.82 -11.04 5.59
CA LEU A 37 -15.96 -10.36 4.62
C LEU A 37 -16.83 -9.40 3.80
N VAL A 38 -16.29 -8.24 3.45
CA VAL A 38 -16.88 -7.30 2.51
C VAL A 38 -15.90 -7.08 1.38
N MET A 39 -16.35 -7.29 0.14
CA MET A 39 -15.55 -7.17 -1.07
C MET A 39 -16.08 -6.03 -1.94
N PHE A 40 -15.18 -5.19 -2.45
CA PHE A 40 -15.53 -4.08 -3.32
C PHE A 40 -14.62 -3.97 -4.54
N GLY A 41 -15.24 -3.69 -5.68
CA GLY A 41 -14.58 -3.40 -6.94
C GLY A 41 -13.74 -4.54 -7.49
N GLY A 42 -12.68 -4.20 -8.23
CA GLY A 42 -11.83 -5.15 -8.94
C GLY A 42 -11.83 -4.94 -10.44
N LEU A 43 -11.14 -5.82 -11.16
CA LEU A 43 -11.09 -5.80 -12.63
C LEU A 43 -11.10 -7.20 -13.23
N LEU A 44 -11.62 -7.27 -14.45
CA LEU A 44 -11.53 -8.42 -15.35
C LEU A 44 -11.28 -7.89 -16.76
N GLY A 45 -10.15 -8.28 -17.35
CA GLY A 45 -9.73 -7.76 -18.65
C GLY A 45 -9.53 -6.24 -18.60
N ASN A 46 -10.34 -5.50 -19.35
CA ASN A 46 -10.26 -4.04 -19.45
C ASN A 46 -11.42 -3.34 -18.72
N ASP A 47 -12.22 -4.11 -17.97
CA ASP A 47 -13.36 -3.61 -17.22
C ASP A 47 -13.00 -3.54 -15.74
N THR A 48 -13.39 -2.43 -15.12
CA THR A 48 -13.36 -2.28 -13.66
C THR A 48 -14.77 -2.35 -13.11
N PHE A 49 -14.90 -2.76 -11.85
CA PHE A 49 -16.18 -2.93 -11.19
C PHE A 49 -16.29 -2.05 -9.96
N ASN A 50 -17.53 -1.76 -9.54
CA ASN A 50 -17.89 -1.17 -8.25
C ASN A 50 -18.92 -2.05 -7.52
N SER A 51 -18.99 -3.33 -7.87
CA SER A 51 -19.89 -4.27 -7.21
C SER A 51 -19.45 -4.48 -5.76
N LEU A 52 -20.44 -4.63 -4.88
CA LEU A 52 -20.25 -4.81 -3.44
C LEU A 52 -20.85 -6.16 -3.04
N HIS A 53 -20.06 -6.97 -2.35
CA HIS A 53 -20.48 -8.30 -1.91
C HIS A 53 -20.09 -8.53 -0.45
N THR A 54 -20.87 -9.34 0.24
CA THR A 54 -20.52 -9.88 1.57
C THR A 54 -20.33 -11.38 1.50
N TYR A 55 -19.46 -11.92 2.34
CA TYR A 55 -19.36 -13.36 2.57
C TYR A 55 -19.53 -13.69 4.05
N ASP A 56 -20.47 -14.58 4.31
CA ASP A 56 -20.74 -15.18 5.61
C ASP A 56 -20.43 -16.68 5.54
N SER A 57 -19.82 -17.24 6.59
CA SER A 57 -19.47 -18.66 6.58
C SER A 57 -20.69 -19.61 6.60
N ALA A 58 -21.83 -19.15 7.10
CA ALA A 58 -23.06 -19.94 7.18
C ALA A 58 -23.93 -19.78 5.93
N SER A 59 -24.06 -18.56 5.38
CA SER A 59 -24.92 -18.29 4.22
C SER A 59 -24.19 -18.13 2.88
N GLY A 60 -22.86 -18.08 2.87
CA GLY A 60 -22.08 -17.89 1.65
C GLY A 60 -22.04 -16.43 1.19
N TRP A 61 -21.89 -16.24 -0.12
CA TRP A 61 -21.82 -14.91 -0.71
C TRP A 61 -23.19 -14.28 -0.93
N ALA A 62 -23.25 -12.95 -0.83
CA ALA A 62 -24.42 -12.17 -1.20
C ALA A 62 -24.00 -10.85 -1.85
N ALA A 63 -24.70 -10.46 -2.92
CA ALA A 63 -24.56 -9.14 -3.51
C ALA A 63 -25.31 -8.09 -2.69
N ILE A 64 -24.70 -6.93 -2.50
CA ILE A 64 -25.28 -5.80 -1.77
C ILE A 64 -25.55 -4.65 -2.72
N THR A 65 -26.74 -4.07 -2.64
CA THR A 65 -27.07 -2.80 -3.29
C THR A 65 -26.98 -1.68 -2.25
N PRO A 66 -25.91 -0.87 -2.26
CA PRO A 66 -25.77 0.22 -1.31
C PRO A 66 -26.68 1.39 -1.66
N ILE A 67 -26.92 2.24 -0.67
CA ILE A 67 -27.68 3.49 -0.76
C ILE A 67 -26.72 4.64 -1.11
N ASN A 68 -27.19 5.55 -1.95
CA ASN A 68 -26.44 6.66 -2.58
C ASN A 68 -25.39 6.21 -3.61
N ALA A 69 -24.99 7.16 -4.45
CA ALA A 69 -23.89 6.97 -5.38
C ALA A 69 -22.59 6.75 -4.59
N GLY A 70 -22.01 5.57 -4.76
CA GLY A 70 -20.71 5.21 -4.20
C GLY A 70 -19.55 5.55 -5.14
N PRO A 71 -18.38 4.98 -4.86
CA PRO A 71 -17.22 5.13 -5.72
C PRO A 71 -17.49 4.60 -7.14
N SER A 72 -16.88 5.25 -8.13
CA SER A 72 -16.83 4.73 -9.51
C SER A 72 -16.19 3.33 -9.56
N PRO A 73 -16.43 2.56 -10.63
CA PRO A 73 -15.71 1.32 -10.86
C PRO A 73 -14.19 1.51 -10.77
N ARG A 74 -13.52 0.62 -10.04
CA ARG A 74 -12.09 0.77 -9.73
C ARG A 74 -11.43 -0.53 -9.32
N ALA A 75 -10.13 -0.59 -9.56
CA ALA A 75 -9.24 -1.64 -9.06
C ALA A 75 -7.97 -1.06 -8.45
N TYR A 76 -7.20 -1.89 -7.75
CA TYR A 76 -5.97 -1.48 -7.05
C TYR A 76 -6.17 -0.31 -6.07
N HIS A 77 -7.41 -0.10 -5.62
CA HIS A 77 -7.75 0.84 -4.57
C HIS A 77 -7.40 0.22 -3.23
N CYS A 78 -7.21 1.05 -2.21
CA CYS A 78 -7.10 0.56 -0.86
C CYS A 78 -8.45 0.64 -0.15
N ALA A 79 -8.78 -0.38 0.62
CA ALA A 79 -9.92 -0.34 1.51
C ALA A 79 -9.56 -0.87 2.89
N MET A 80 -10.13 -0.26 3.92
CA MET A 80 -9.89 -0.66 5.30
C MET A 80 -11.13 -0.50 6.16
N VAL A 81 -11.28 -1.43 7.11
CA VAL A 81 -12.34 -1.37 8.13
C VAL A 81 -11.99 -0.33 9.20
N ALA A 82 -12.97 0.45 9.62
CA ALA A 82 -12.84 1.48 10.65
C ALA A 82 -14.00 1.44 11.66
N ASN A 83 -13.91 2.27 12.70
CA ASN A 83 -14.95 2.49 13.72
C ASN A 83 -15.54 1.17 14.26
N ASN A 84 -14.69 0.32 14.82
CA ASN A 84 -15.06 -0.98 15.42
C ASN A 84 -15.79 -1.92 14.46
N GLY A 85 -15.42 -1.93 13.18
CA GLY A 85 -16.02 -2.82 12.20
C GLY A 85 -17.22 -2.24 11.47
N LYS A 86 -17.71 -1.06 11.84
CA LYS A 86 -18.96 -0.50 11.33
C LYS A 86 -18.81 0.29 10.03
N LYS A 87 -17.60 0.64 9.64
CA LYS A 87 -17.34 1.45 8.44
C LYS A 87 -16.29 0.78 7.57
N MET A 88 -16.45 0.93 6.25
CA MET A 88 -15.42 0.60 5.27
C MET A 88 -15.00 1.89 4.57
N VAL A 89 -13.71 2.21 4.64
CA VAL A 89 -13.12 3.34 3.91
C VAL A 89 -12.54 2.80 2.60
N VAL A 90 -12.80 3.46 1.48
CA VAL A 90 -12.27 3.15 0.15
C VAL A 90 -11.55 4.38 -0.40
N PHE A 91 -10.29 4.23 -0.79
CA PHE A 91 -9.47 5.34 -1.29
C PHE A 91 -8.72 4.98 -2.56
N GLY A 92 -8.74 5.90 -3.52
CA GLY A 92 -7.91 5.88 -4.71
C GLY A 92 -8.20 4.69 -5.63
N GLY A 93 -7.13 4.16 -6.23
CA GLY A 93 -7.18 3.11 -7.25
C GLY A 93 -7.12 3.67 -8.66
N GLN A 94 -7.52 2.86 -9.63
CA GLN A 94 -7.55 3.26 -11.03
C GLN A 94 -8.77 2.71 -11.77
N THR A 95 -9.20 3.42 -12.81
CA THR A 95 -10.25 2.97 -13.74
C THR A 95 -9.66 2.43 -15.03
N LEU A 96 -10.28 1.41 -15.60
CA LEU A 96 -10.01 0.93 -16.96
C LEU A 96 -11.23 1.18 -17.85
N PRO A 97 -11.04 1.43 -19.16
CA PRO A 97 -9.77 1.41 -19.91
C PRO A 97 -8.96 2.70 -19.86
N SER A 98 -9.49 3.75 -19.22
CA SER A 98 -8.90 5.10 -19.26
C SER A 98 -7.55 5.22 -18.53
N ASN A 99 -7.18 4.24 -17.72
CA ASN A 99 -6.00 4.26 -16.83
C ASN A 99 -5.97 5.50 -15.92
N THR A 100 -7.13 6.02 -15.54
CA THR A 100 -7.20 7.21 -14.69
C THR A 100 -6.92 6.83 -13.24
N ILE A 101 -5.88 7.43 -12.65
CA ILE A 101 -5.57 7.27 -11.23
C ILE A 101 -6.50 8.17 -10.40
N LEU A 102 -7.11 7.58 -9.38
CA LEU A 102 -8.11 8.20 -8.54
C LEU A 102 -7.50 8.72 -7.23
N GLY A 103 -8.09 9.77 -6.66
CA GLY A 103 -7.75 10.31 -5.35
C GLY A 103 -8.97 10.67 -4.51
N ASP A 104 -10.13 10.19 -4.92
CA ASP A 104 -11.36 10.29 -4.13
C ASP A 104 -11.35 9.25 -2.99
N ILE A 105 -12.07 9.60 -1.92
CA ILE A 105 -12.24 8.76 -0.74
C ILE A 105 -13.71 8.68 -0.39
N TYR A 106 -14.16 7.47 -0.05
CA TYR A 106 -15.52 7.19 0.35
C TYR A 106 -15.54 6.38 1.62
N VAL A 107 -16.61 6.55 2.39
CA VAL A 107 -16.89 5.78 3.60
C VAL A 107 -18.26 5.15 3.44
N LEU A 108 -18.31 3.82 3.49
CA LEU A 108 -19.54 3.04 3.56
C LEU A 108 -19.88 2.77 5.01
N ASP A 109 -21.08 3.17 5.42
CA ASP A 109 -21.67 2.67 6.66
C ASP A 109 -22.17 1.25 6.44
N LEU A 110 -21.65 0.28 7.21
CA LEU A 110 -21.96 -1.15 7.05
C LEU A 110 -23.25 -1.56 7.77
N GLU A 111 -23.84 -0.67 8.57
CA GLU A 111 -25.15 -0.89 9.20
C GLU A 111 -26.27 -0.46 8.26
N THR A 112 -26.12 0.69 7.60
CA THR A 112 -27.15 1.24 6.72
C THR A 112 -26.87 1.02 5.23
N TRP A 113 -25.68 0.52 4.88
CA TRP A 113 -25.19 0.41 3.51
C TRP A 113 -25.18 1.75 2.75
N VAL A 114 -24.98 2.87 3.45
CA VAL A 114 -24.98 4.22 2.85
C VAL A 114 -23.55 4.66 2.56
N TRP A 115 -23.29 5.07 1.32
CA TRP A 115 -22.05 5.74 0.95
C TRP A 115 -22.04 7.22 1.33
N SER A 116 -20.89 7.69 1.81
CA SER A 116 -20.58 9.10 2.01
C SER A 116 -19.24 9.43 1.36
N ALA A 117 -19.21 10.48 0.52
CA ALA A 117 -17.98 10.99 -0.07
C ALA A 117 -17.22 11.86 0.94
N GLY A 118 -15.91 11.67 1.06
CA GLY A 118 -15.04 12.59 1.80
C GLY A 118 -14.63 13.79 0.96
N THR A 119 -13.95 14.75 1.59
CA THR A 119 -13.38 15.89 0.86
C THR A 119 -12.44 15.42 -0.25
N PRO A 120 -12.56 15.97 -1.47
CA PRO A 120 -11.64 15.63 -2.55
C PRO A 120 -10.19 15.91 -2.16
N LEU A 121 -9.31 14.97 -2.46
CA LEU A 121 -7.88 15.19 -2.36
C LEU A 121 -7.40 16.08 -3.51
N ASN A 122 -6.29 16.80 -3.32
CA ASN A 122 -5.61 17.44 -4.45
C ASN A 122 -5.24 16.39 -5.50
N SER A 123 -5.57 16.64 -6.77
CA SER A 123 -5.31 15.70 -7.88
C SER A 123 -3.86 15.27 -7.99
N GLY A 124 -2.92 16.09 -7.51
CA GLY A 124 -1.50 15.75 -7.39
C GLY A 124 -1.16 14.71 -6.33
N LEU A 125 -2.14 14.13 -5.62
CA LEU A 125 -1.91 13.10 -4.61
C LEU A 125 -2.70 11.82 -4.88
N ASN A 126 -3.38 11.74 -6.04
CA ASN A 126 -4.02 10.53 -6.55
C ASN A 126 -3.03 9.37 -6.59
N ARG A 127 -3.50 8.17 -6.24
CA ARG A 127 -2.65 6.97 -6.18
C ARG A 127 -3.44 5.68 -6.29
N SER A 128 -2.81 4.66 -6.89
CA SER A 128 -3.25 3.26 -6.85
C SER A 128 -2.19 2.40 -6.14
N ALA A 129 -2.55 1.15 -5.82
CA ALA A 129 -1.66 0.18 -5.17
C ALA A 129 -1.00 0.70 -3.87
N THR A 130 -1.70 1.58 -3.14
CA THR A 130 -1.22 2.12 -1.85
C THR A 130 -1.43 1.11 -0.73
N ALA A 131 -0.52 1.12 0.26
CA ALA A 131 -0.79 0.50 1.54
C ALA A 131 -1.70 1.42 2.38
N CYS A 132 -2.66 0.85 3.09
CA CYS A 132 -3.50 1.61 4.01
C CYS A 132 -3.74 0.89 5.34
N GLY A 133 -4.17 1.67 6.32
CA GLY A 133 -4.59 1.20 7.63
C GLY A 133 -5.61 2.16 8.25
N ALA A 134 -6.27 1.75 9.33
CA ALA A 134 -7.18 2.60 10.07
C ALA A 134 -7.02 2.36 11.57
N SER A 135 -7.13 3.43 12.35
CA SER A 135 -7.07 3.39 13.81
C SER A 135 -7.85 4.55 14.41
N GLY A 136 -8.75 4.26 15.35
CA GLY A 136 -9.69 5.25 15.88
C GLY A 136 -10.54 5.85 14.75
N ASP A 137 -10.56 7.18 14.68
CA ASP A 137 -11.26 7.94 13.64
C ASP A 137 -10.38 8.26 12.42
N TYR A 138 -9.20 7.65 12.30
CA TYR A 138 -8.24 7.99 11.25
C TYR A 138 -8.01 6.84 10.29
N PHE A 139 -7.99 7.17 9.00
CA PHE A 139 -7.49 6.34 7.91
C PHE A 139 -6.14 6.87 7.43
N VAL A 140 -5.18 5.99 7.21
CA VAL A 140 -3.85 6.32 6.69
C VAL A 140 -3.62 5.61 5.37
N SER A 141 -3.01 6.32 4.42
CA SER A 141 -2.53 5.77 3.15
C SER A 141 -1.07 6.16 2.94
N TRP A 142 -0.26 5.20 2.51
CA TRP A 142 1.17 5.37 2.29
C TRP A 142 1.64 4.66 1.02
N GLY A 143 2.66 5.22 0.37
CA GLY A 143 3.17 4.65 -0.87
C GLY A 143 2.17 4.79 -2.01
N GLY A 144 2.16 3.77 -2.87
CA GLY A 144 1.33 3.70 -4.05
C GLY A 144 1.96 4.38 -5.26
N ASP A 145 1.48 3.98 -6.42
CA ASP A 145 1.92 4.51 -7.69
C ASP A 145 1.05 5.71 -8.08
N ARG A 146 1.73 6.76 -8.51
CA ARG A 146 1.15 7.96 -9.10
C ARG A 146 1.79 8.13 -10.48
N ASP A 147 1.06 7.81 -11.55
CA ASP A 147 1.57 7.94 -12.92
C ASP A 147 2.95 7.26 -13.11
N ALA A 148 3.10 6.03 -12.57
CA ALA A 148 4.35 5.26 -12.52
C ALA A 148 5.47 5.84 -11.63
N VAL A 149 5.15 6.76 -10.72
CA VAL A 149 6.05 7.30 -9.70
C VAL A 149 5.55 6.92 -8.31
N ALA A 150 6.39 6.21 -7.55
CA ALA A 150 6.07 5.86 -6.16
C ALA A 150 6.00 7.12 -5.28
N SER A 151 4.96 7.23 -4.45
CA SER A 151 4.82 8.34 -3.49
C SER A 151 5.52 8.03 -2.16
N ASN A 152 6.21 9.02 -1.57
CA ASN A 152 6.71 8.94 -0.19
C ASN A 152 5.84 9.73 0.81
N ILE A 153 4.72 10.29 0.36
CA ILE A 153 3.83 11.13 1.17
C ILE A 153 2.82 10.24 1.89
N THR A 154 2.76 10.39 3.22
CA THR A 154 1.70 9.79 4.05
C THR A 154 0.46 10.67 3.99
N LEU A 155 -0.68 10.09 3.68
CA LEU A 155 -1.97 10.77 3.74
C LEU A 155 -2.74 10.31 4.97
N LEU A 156 -3.36 11.25 5.67
CA LEU A 156 -4.18 10.99 6.84
C LEU A 156 -5.57 11.62 6.63
N PHE A 157 -6.60 10.81 6.84
CA PHE A 157 -7.99 11.20 6.69
C PHE A 157 -8.74 11.02 8.00
N ASP A 158 -9.39 12.07 8.47
CA ASP A 158 -10.29 12.05 9.62
C ASP A 158 -11.69 11.63 9.15
N ILE A 159 -12.12 10.45 9.59
CA ILE A 159 -13.39 9.80 9.24
C ILE A 159 -14.57 10.52 9.90
N LYS A 160 -14.35 11.20 11.04
CA LYS A 160 -15.40 11.93 11.76
C LYS A 160 -15.72 13.24 11.06
N THR A 161 -14.70 13.97 10.61
CA THR A 161 -14.88 15.21 9.86
C THR A 161 -14.98 15.00 8.35
N MET A 162 -14.83 13.75 7.89
CA MET A 162 -14.82 13.37 6.47
C MET A 162 -13.81 14.18 5.65
N SER A 163 -12.66 14.51 6.24
CA SER A 163 -11.68 15.43 5.66
C SER A 163 -10.24 14.97 5.81
N TRP A 164 -9.38 15.31 4.85
CA TRP A 164 -7.93 15.13 4.97
C TRP A 164 -7.34 16.05 6.06
N THR A 165 -6.33 15.58 6.78
CA THR A 165 -5.70 16.31 7.87
C THR A 165 -4.20 16.02 7.93
N ASP A 166 -3.41 17.00 8.34
CA ASP A 166 -1.97 16.84 8.63
C ASP A 166 -1.70 16.55 10.11
N SER A 167 -2.76 16.50 10.93
CA SER A 167 -2.67 16.34 12.38
C SER A 167 -3.35 15.05 12.84
N PHE A 168 -2.68 14.36 13.77
CA PHE A 168 -3.19 13.17 14.46
C PHE A 168 -3.28 13.45 15.95
N VAL A 169 -4.46 13.25 16.52
CA VAL A 169 -4.67 13.30 17.97
C VAL A 169 -4.72 11.88 18.52
N PRO A 170 -3.69 11.42 19.25
CA PRO A 170 -3.69 10.08 19.83
C PRO A 170 -4.80 9.94 20.88
N PRO A 171 -5.37 8.73 21.07
CA PRO A 171 -6.25 8.47 22.19
C PRO A 171 -5.57 8.84 23.52
N PRO A 172 -6.30 9.33 24.52
CA PRO A 172 -5.73 9.58 25.83
C PRO A 172 -5.13 8.29 26.37
N SER A 173 -3.89 8.38 26.88
CA SER A 173 -3.21 7.22 27.45
C SER A 173 -4.03 6.66 28.61
N PRO A 174 -4.13 5.32 28.77
CA PRO A 174 -4.73 4.71 29.94
C PRO A 174 -4.09 5.28 31.23
N PRO A 175 -4.87 5.50 32.31
CA PRO A 175 -4.32 5.95 33.57
C PRO A 175 -3.23 4.98 34.07
N GLY A 176 -1.98 5.44 34.13
CA GLY A 176 -0.85 4.66 34.67
C GLY A 176 0.18 4.16 33.65
N GLU A 177 -0.02 4.37 32.35
CA GLU A 177 1.03 4.06 31.35
C GLU A 177 2.16 5.11 31.41
N LYS A 178 3.29 4.74 32.01
CA LYS A 178 4.54 5.51 31.86
C LYS A 178 4.94 5.46 30.40
N LYS A 179 4.96 6.61 29.71
CA LYS A 179 5.52 6.73 28.35
C LYS A 179 6.87 5.99 28.29
N PRO A 180 7.03 4.92 27.50
CA PRO A 180 8.34 4.32 27.35
C PRO A 180 9.24 5.38 26.71
N LYS A 181 10.34 5.73 27.40
CA LYS A 181 11.44 6.51 26.82
C LYS A 181 12.21 5.62 25.85
N VAL A 182 11.56 5.14 24.79
CA VAL A 182 12.17 4.26 23.78
C VAL A 182 11.87 4.86 22.42
N GLY A 183 12.69 5.84 22.03
CA GLY A 183 12.57 6.52 20.75
C GLY A 183 13.86 7.11 20.19
N MET A 184 15.03 6.79 20.78
CA MET A 184 16.30 7.37 20.30
C MET A 184 17.51 6.40 20.30
N ILE A 185 17.45 5.25 20.98
CA ILE A 185 18.64 4.37 21.12
C ILE A 185 18.71 3.28 20.02
N VAL A 186 17.57 2.77 19.52
CA VAL A 186 17.58 1.69 18.52
C VAL A 186 18.00 2.20 17.12
N GLY A 187 17.60 3.42 16.74
CA GLY A 187 17.93 4.00 15.44
C GLY A 187 19.41 4.36 15.29
N ILE A 188 20.06 4.84 16.36
CA ILE A 188 21.50 5.19 16.33
C ILE A 188 22.36 3.92 16.23
N ALA A 189 22.04 2.87 16.99
CA ALA A 189 22.80 1.62 16.94
C ALA A 189 22.69 0.93 15.56
N ALA A 190 21.48 0.85 15.00
CA ALA A 190 21.27 0.28 13.67
C ALA A 190 21.96 1.12 12.57
N GLY A 191 21.89 2.45 12.65
CA GLY A 191 22.55 3.36 11.72
C GLY A 191 24.07 3.25 11.74
N VAL A 192 24.68 3.12 12.92
CA VAL A 192 26.14 2.95 13.08
C VAL A 192 26.60 1.61 12.51
N VAL A 193 25.87 0.52 12.74
CA VAL A 193 26.22 -0.81 12.20
C VAL A 193 26.15 -0.82 10.66
N VAL A 194 25.10 -0.23 10.08
CA VAL A 194 24.96 -0.11 8.62
C VAL A 194 26.06 0.78 8.03
N PHE A 195 26.38 1.90 8.68
CA PHE A 195 27.45 2.80 8.24
C PHE A 195 28.83 2.11 8.26
N LEU A 196 29.16 1.39 9.34
CA LEU A 196 30.42 0.65 9.44
C LEU A 196 30.52 -0.47 8.40
N ALA A 197 29.42 -1.17 8.10
CA ALA A 197 29.37 -2.19 7.05
C ALA A 197 29.62 -1.59 5.65
N ILE A 198 29.03 -0.42 5.35
CA ILE A 198 29.23 0.29 4.08
C ILE A 198 30.68 0.76 3.94
N VAL A 199 31.25 1.37 5.00
CA VAL A 199 32.65 1.82 4.99
C VAL A 199 33.60 0.64 4.82
N GLY A 200 33.37 -0.47 5.54
CA GLY A 200 34.16 -1.70 5.42
C GLY A 200 34.13 -2.26 3.99
N PHE A 201 32.95 -2.29 3.37
CA PHE A 201 32.80 -2.76 1.98
C PHE A 201 33.53 -1.87 0.97
N ILE A 202 33.49 -0.54 1.14
CA ILE A 202 34.20 0.40 0.27
C ILE A 202 35.72 0.22 0.40
N LEU A 203 36.23 0.09 1.63
CA LEU A 203 37.65 -0.14 1.89
C LEU A 203 38.12 -1.48 1.33
N TYR A 204 37.32 -2.53 1.49
CA TYR A 204 37.59 -3.85 0.91
C TYR A 204 37.64 -3.82 -0.62
N ARG A 205 36.72 -3.10 -1.29
CA ARG A 205 36.78 -2.96 -2.75
C ARG A 205 37.97 -2.12 -3.22
N ARG A 206 38.40 -1.14 -2.43
CA ARG A 206 39.61 -0.35 -2.74
C ARG A 206 40.89 -1.17 -2.60
N SER A 207 40.98 -2.03 -1.60
CA SER A 207 42.16 -2.90 -1.40
C SER A 207 42.25 -4.04 -2.42
N LYS A 208 41.13 -4.41 -3.05
CA LYS A 208 41.05 -5.46 -4.07
C LYS A 208 41.12 -4.96 -5.52
N ARG A 209 41.33 -3.67 -5.77
CA ARG A 209 41.63 -3.19 -7.13
C ARG A 209 43.03 -3.67 -7.55
N PRO A 210 43.18 -4.54 -8.57
CA PRO A 210 44.48 -4.97 -9.05
C PRO A 210 45.25 -3.79 -9.63
N GLN A 211 46.56 -3.76 -9.39
CA GLN A 211 47.49 -2.74 -9.86
C GLN A 211 47.93 -3.06 -11.30
N ASP A 212 47.00 -3.01 -12.26
CA ASP A 212 47.31 -3.11 -13.69
C ASP A 212 47.58 -1.69 -14.25
N ASP A 213 48.73 -1.10 -13.91
CA ASP A 213 49.26 0.07 -14.65
C ASP A 213 50.76 0.34 -14.39
N LYS A 214 51.56 -0.72 -14.23
CA LYS A 214 53.04 -0.62 -14.24
C LYS A 214 53.68 -1.79 -15.00
N ASN A 215 53.36 -1.95 -16.28
CA ASN A 215 54.21 -2.69 -17.23
C ASN A 215 53.78 -2.43 -18.69
N LYS A 216 53.84 -1.17 -19.12
CA LYS A 216 53.92 -0.79 -20.54
C LYS A 216 54.85 0.41 -20.65
N ASN A 217 56.15 0.18 -20.57
CA ASN A 217 57.20 1.03 -21.14
C ASN A 217 58.54 0.31 -20.97
N GLY A 218 58.88 -0.52 -21.96
CA GLY A 218 60.16 -1.22 -22.01
C GLY A 218 60.28 -2.09 -23.26
N LYS A 219 60.89 -1.50 -24.30
CA LYS A 219 61.53 -2.12 -25.48
C LYS A 219 60.64 -2.52 -26.67
N ASP A 220 60.74 -1.73 -27.74
CA ASP A 220 61.45 -2.07 -29.00
C ASP A 220 62.05 -0.73 -29.54
N GLY A 221 63.36 -0.58 -29.76
CA GLY A 221 64.08 -0.91 -31.00
C GLY A 221 63.66 0.06 -32.12
N GLY A 222 64.42 1.04 -32.64
CA GLY A 222 65.80 1.04 -33.09
C GLY A 222 65.85 1.55 -34.55
N GLU A 223 66.42 2.75 -34.75
CA GLU A 223 67.18 3.21 -35.93
C GLU A 223 66.52 3.84 -37.21
N ALA A 224 67.32 4.76 -37.79
CA ALA A 224 67.21 5.58 -39.02
C ALA A 224 66.26 6.79 -38.99
N GLY A 225 66.61 8.04 -39.30
CA GLY A 225 67.76 8.63 -40.00
C GLY A 225 67.24 9.63 -41.06
N GLY A 226 67.71 10.89 -41.05
CA GLY A 226 67.50 11.90 -42.13
C GLY A 226 66.29 12.85 -41.94
N VAL A 227 66.44 14.16 -41.65
CA VAL A 227 66.97 15.30 -42.43
C VAL A 227 65.91 16.00 -43.33
N THR A 228 65.57 17.22 -42.89
CA THR A 228 65.21 18.46 -43.61
C THR A 228 63.82 18.75 -44.22
N VAL A 229 63.42 19.99 -43.88
CA VAL A 229 62.43 20.98 -44.36
C VAL A 229 60.94 20.67 -44.15
#